data_AF-A0A251SPX8-F1
#
_entry.id   AF-A0A251SPX8-F1
#
_cell.length_a   1.000
_cell.length_b   1.000
_cell.length_c   1.000
_cell.angle_alpha   90.00
_cell.angle_beta   90.00
_cell.angle_gamma   90.00
#
_symmetry.space_group_name_H-M   'P 1'
#
loop_
_entity.id
_entity.type
_entity.pdbx_description
1 polymer ?
#
loop_
_entity_poly.entity_id
_entity_poly.type
_entity_poly.pdbx_seq_one_letter_code
_entity_poly.pdbx_strand_id
1 'polypeptide(L)'
;MNGTEVFSRGGLTLREGVASATVWRSGDFLDPPLVFRFAVSVVPQTIEASLAKAGLDRSDIDWLLLHQANQRIIDGVATRLEVPKDRVITNLANYGNTSAASIPLALDEAGKSNKVKP
;
A
#
# COMPACT_ATOMS: atom_id res chain seq x y z
N MET A 1 -9.58 -2.31 32.14
CA MET A 1 -10.96 -1.89 32.45
C MET A 1 -11.87 -2.64 31.50
N ASN A 2 -12.83 -3.37 32.05
CA ASN A 2 -13.72 -4.28 31.34
C ASN A 2 -14.66 -3.49 30.42
N GLY A 3 -14.62 -3.76 29.12
CA GLY A 3 -15.64 -3.33 28.18
C GLY A 3 -16.38 -4.56 27.67
N THR A 4 -17.58 -4.80 28.18
CA THR A 4 -18.51 -5.77 27.60
C THR A 4 -19.19 -5.10 26.41
N GLU A 5 -19.04 -5.66 25.21
CA GLU A 5 -19.76 -5.19 24.01
C GLU A 5 -20.85 -6.19 23.61
N VAL A 6 -22.02 -5.66 23.25
CA VAL A 6 -23.22 -6.42 22.86
C VAL A 6 -23.34 -6.39 21.34
N PHE A 7 -23.47 -7.56 20.71
CA PHE A 7 -23.65 -7.70 19.26
C PHE A 7 -25.09 -8.12 18.92
N SER A 8 -25.74 -7.37 18.03
CA SER A 8 -27.08 -7.71 17.51
C SER A 8 -26.97 -8.64 16.29
N ARG A 9 -27.62 -9.80 16.39
CA ARG A 9 -27.83 -10.79 15.32
C ARG A 9 -28.94 -10.31 14.38
N GLY A 10 -28.60 -9.64 13.28
CA GLY A 10 -29.56 -9.32 12.23
C GLY A 10 -28.96 -9.52 10.85
N GLY A 11 -29.11 -10.73 10.29
CA GLY A 11 -28.58 -11.10 8.99
C GLY A 11 -29.29 -10.43 7.81
N LEU A 12 -28.58 -10.37 6.67
CA LEU A 12 -29.16 -10.07 5.37
C LEU A 12 -28.57 -11.06 4.35
N THR A 13 -29.47 -11.81 3.73
CA THR A 13 -29.20 -12.74 2.63
C THR A 13 -28.83 -11.94 1.39
N LEU A 14 -27.59 -12.12 0.88
CA LEU A 14 -27.21 -11.55 -0.41
C LEU A 14 -27.92 -12.34 -1.52
N ARG A 15 -28.66 -11.63 -2.38
CA ARG A 15 -29.11 -12.18 -3.68
C ARG A 15 -27.89 -12.26 -4.61
N GLU A 16 -27.74 -13.38 -5.29
CA GLU A 16 -26.73 -13.57 -6.33
C GLU A 16 -26.90 -12.50 -7.43
N GLY A 17 -25.79 -11.87 -7.87
CA GLY A 17 -25.75 -11.12 -9.13
C GLY A 17 -25.16 -9.71 -9.12
N VAL A 18 -24.57 -9.20 -8.03
CA VAL A 18 -23.92 -7.86 -8.07
C VAL A 18 -22.39 -8.00 -8.07
N ALA A 19 -21.78 -7.61 -9.18
CA ALA A 19 -20.33 -7.45 -9.31
C ALA A 19 -19.85 -6.37 -8.31
N SER A 20 -18.96 -6.77 -7.39
CA SER A 20 -18.28 -5.92 -6.40
C SER A 20 -19.21 -5.01 -5.58
N ALA A 21 -19.75 -5.55 -4.49
CA ALA A 21 -20.21 -4.74 -3.37
C ALA A 21 -19.30 -5.04 -2.16
N THR A 22 -18.45 -4.09 -1.76
CA THR A 22 -17.74 -4.18 -0.49
C THR A 22 -18.72 -3.81 0.62
N VAL A 23 -19.25 -4.82 1.30
CA VAL A 23 -20.10 -4.65 2.47
C VAL A 23 -19.18 -4.46 3.68
N TRP A 24 -19.12 -3.24 4.21
CA TRP A 24 -18.44 -2.97 5.49
C TRP A 24 -19.40 -3.24 6.64
N ARG A 25 -19.12 -4.24 7.47
CA ARG A 25 -19.82 -4.50 8.74
C ARG A 25 -19.18 -3.68 9.86
N SER A 26 -19.98 -3.33 10.85
CA SER A 26 -19.49 -2.84 12.14
C SER A 26 -18.51 -3.87 12.73
N GLY A 27 -17.22 -3.52 12.77
CA GLY A 27 -16.13 -4.43 13.18
C GLY A 27 -15.06 -4.68 12.11
N ASP A 28 -15.22 -4.18 10.88
CA ASP A 28 -14.22 -4.33 9.81
C ASP A 28 -13.03 -3.36 9.99
N PHE A 29 -12.33 -3.50 11.11
CA PHE A 29 -11.07 -2.82 11.35
C PHE A 29 -9.93 -3.57 10.65
N LEU A 30 -9.07 -2.84 9.93
CA LEU A 30 -7.80 -3.39 9.48
C LEU A 30 -6.93 -3.69 10.70
N ASP A 31 -6.49 -4.94 10.86
CA ASP A 31 -5.47 -5.32 11.84
C ASP A 31 -4.09 -4.79 11.35
N PRO A 32 -3.50 -3.77 11.99
CA PRO A 32 -2.31 -3.12 11.46
C PRO A 32 -1.07 -4.04 11.41
N PRO A 33 -0.78 -4.88 12.43
CA PRO A 33 0.24 -5.92 12.32
C PRO A 33 0.06 -6.89 11.16
N LEU A 34 -1.17 -7.37 10.91
CA LEU A 34 -1.44 -8.28 9.79
C LEU A 34 -1.21 -7.58 8.44
N VAL A 35 -1.68 -6.34 8.30
CA VAL A 35 -1.51 -5.54 7.08
C VAL A 35 -0.05 -5.24 6.82
N PHE A 36 0.73 -4.91 7.85
CA PHE A 36 2.17 -4.71 7.73
C PHE A 36 2.87 -5.97 7.22
N ARG A 37 2.62 -7.12 7.86
CA ARG A 37 3.25 -8.40 7.48
C ARG A 37 2.87 -8.82 6.06
N PHE A 38 1.60 -8.64 5.71
CA PHE A 38 1.12 -8.89 4.36
C PHE A 38 1.82 -7.99 3.34
N ALA A 39 1.83 -6.68 3.56
CA ALA A 39 2.41 -5.73 2.61
C ALA A 39 3.91 -5.96 2.39
N VAL A 40 4.69 -6.14 3.46
CA VAL A 40 6.14 -6.35 3.36
C VAL A 40 6.50 -7.71 2.74
N SER A 41 5.60 -8.69 2.78
CA SER A 41 5.83 -9.99 2.13
C SER A 41 5.37 -10.04 0.67
N VAL A 42 4.19 -9.51 0.36
CA VAL A 42 3.56 -9.65 -0.95
C VAL A 42 3.99 -8.58 -1.95
N VAL A 43 4.19 -7.33 -1.51
CA VAL A 43 4.53 -6.23 -2.44
C VAL A 43 5.86 -6.48 -3.17
N PRO A 44 6.96 -6.92 -2.50
CA PRO A 44 8.21 -7.23 -3.21
C PRO A 44 8.03 -8.32 -4.28
N GLN A 45 7.24 -9.37 -3.98
CA GLN A 45 6.98 -10.46 -4.92
C GLN A 45 6.25 -9.96 -6.18
N THR A 46 5.27 -9.07 -6.00
CA THR A 46 4.54 -8.45 -7.12
C THR A 46 5.46 -7.59 -7.98
N ILE A 47 6.37 -6.83 -7.36
CA ILE A 47 7.35 -6.00 -8.08
C ILE A 47 8.31 -6.89 -8.86
N GLU A 48 8.88 -7.92 -8.24
CA GLU A 48 9.77 -8.89 -8.91
C GLU A 48 9.10 -9.60 -10.08
N ALA A 49 7.84 -10.04 -9.91
CA ALA A 49 7.08 -10.64 -11.00
C ALA A 49 6.81 -9.64 -12.14
N SER A 50 6.67 -8.35 -11.84
CA SER A 50 6.49 -7.30 -12.84
C SER A 50 7.79 -7.01 -13.60
N LEU A 51 8.92 -6.96 -12.89
CA LEU A 51 10.26 -6.81 -13.48
C LEU A 51 10.60 -8.00 -14.39
N ALA A 52 10.36 -9.23 -13.91
CA ALA A 52 10.61 -10.44 -14.70
C ALA A 52 9.79 -10.46 -16.01
N LYS A 53 8.53 -9.99 -15.97
CA LYS A 53 7.70 -9.84 -17.18
C LYS A 53 8.22 -8.77 -18.13
N ALA A 54 8.87 -7.74 -17.61
CA ALA A 54 9.49 -6.68 -18.39
C ALA A 54 10.92 -7.02 -18.87
N GLY A 55 11.49 -8.15 -18.42
CA GLY A 55 12.89 -8.51 -18.69
C GLY A 55 13.89 -7.58 -18.01
N LEU A 56 13.51 -7.01 -16.86
CA LEU A 56 14.33 -6.09 -16.06
C LEU A 56 14.77 -6.77 -14.76
N ASP A 57 15.89 -6.30 -14.22
CA ASP A 57 16.40 -6.65 -12.91
C ASP A 57 16.12 -5.56 -11.87
N ARG A 58 16.28 -5.89 -10.58
CA ARG A 58 16.11 -4.91 -9.49
C ARG A 58 17.06 -3.70 -9.62
N SER A 59 18.23 -3.90 -10.22
CA SER A 59 19.21 -2.84 -10.49
C SER A 59 18.71 -1.78 -11.46
N ASP A 60 17.69 -2.11 -12.26
CA ASP A 60 17.09 -1.20 -13.24
C ASP A 60 16.02 -0.30 -12.61
N ILE A 61 15.78 -0.42 -11.29
CA ILE A 61 14.88 0.47 -10.54
C ILE A 61 15.63 1.77 -10.21
N ASP A 62 15.29 2.83 -10.94
CA ASP A 62 15.77 4.18 -10.61
C ASP A 62 15.08 4.75 -9.36
N TRP A 63 13.76 4.56 -9.27
CA TRP A 63 12.93 5.12 -8.20
C TRP A 63 11.88 4.11 -7.73
N LEU A 64 11.76 3.96 -6.41
CA LEU A 64 10.69 3.20 -5.78
C LEU A 64 9.60 4.15 -5.27
N LEU A 65 8.45 4.12 -5.94
CA LEU A 65 7.24 4.84 -5.56
C LEU A 65 6.12 3.84 -5.24
N LEU A 66 5.68 3.83 -3.99
CA LEU A 66 4.61 2.95 -3.50
C LEU A 66 3.39 3.76 -3.02
N HIS A 67 2.28 3.07 -2.76
CA HIS A 67 1.17 3.67 -2.01
C HIS A 67 1.64 4.16 -0.63
N GLN A 68 1.25 5.38 -0.27
CA GLN A 68 1.68 6.08 0.94
C GLN A 68 0.80 5.68 2.13
N ALA A 69 0.89 4.42 2.57
CA ALA A 69 0.11 3.92 3.72
C ALA A 69 0.77 4.19 5.07
N ASN A 70 2.05 3.82 5.18
CA ASN A 70 2.82 3.86 6.41
C ASN A 70 4.32 3.79 6.08
N GLN A 71 5.13 4.64 6.69
CA GLN A 71 6.57 4.72 6.38
C GLN A 71 7.28 3.40 6.68
N ARG A 72 6.88 2.66 7.72
CA ARG A 72 7.48 1.37 8.07
C ARG A 72 7.24 0.31 7.00
N ILE A 73 6.07 0.34 6.33
CA ILE A 73 5.77 -0.58 5.22
C ILE A 73 6.65 -0.23 4.03
N ILE A 74 6.73 1.05 3.68
CA ILE A 74 7.57 1.55 2.57
C ILE A 74 9.03 1.15 2.80
N ASP A 75 9.56 1.41 4.00
CA ASP A 75 10.94 1.06 4.38
C ASP A 75 11.18 -0.46 4.36
N GLY A 76 10.20 -1.24 4.84
CA GLY A 76 10.28 -2.70 4.83
C GLY A 76 10.32 -3.29 3.41
N VAL A 77 9.51 -2.75 2.51
CA VAL A 77 9.51 -3.14 1.09
C VAL A 77 10.82 -2.73 0.41
N ALA A 78 11.27 -1.49 0.61
CA ALA A 78 12.52 -0.99 0.06
C ALA A 78 13.73 -1.84 0.50
N THR A 79 13.78 -2.20 1.79
CA THR A 79 14.83 -3.06 2.35
C THR A 79 14.83 -4.43 1.68
N ARG A 80 13.66 -5.03 1.45
CA ARG A 80 13.55 -6.37 0.84
C ARG A 80 13.88 -6.39 -0.65
N LEU A 81 13.67 -5.27 -1.33
CA LEU A 81 14.08 -5.06 -2.72
C LEU A 81 15.51 -4.53 -2.86
N GLU A 82 16.20 -4.29 -1.74
CA GLU A 82 17.56 -3.71 -1.70
C GLU A 82 17.64 -2.33 -2.39
N VAL A 83 16.55 -1.56 -2.35
CA VAL A 83 16.50 -0.21 -2.90
C VAL A 83 17.02 0.79 -1.87
N PRO A 84 18.06 1.60 -2.21
CA PRO A 84 18.56 2.67 -1.35
C PRO A 84 17.47 3.68 -0.95
N LYS A 85 17.51 4.17 0.29
CA LYS A 85 16.50 5.12 0.82
C LYS A 85 16.39 6.42 0.03
N ASP A 86 17.50 6.89 -0.54
CA ASP A 86 17.56 8.09 -1.38
C ASP A 86 16.88 7.91 -2.74
N ARG A 87 16.60 6.66 -3.14
CA ARG A 87 15.79 6.29 -4.33
C ARG A 87 14.34 5.97 -4.01
N VAL A 88 13.90 6.17 -2.77
CA VAL A 88 12.50 5.98 -2.36
C VAL A 88 11.76 7.32 -2.36
N ILE A 89 10.65 7.40 -3.08
CA ILE A 89 9.80 8.59 -3.12
C ILE A 89 8.72 8.45 -2.05
N THR A 90 8.71 9.39 -1.10
CA THR A 90 7.70 9.48 -0.04
C THR A 90 7.38 10.94 0.27
N ASN A 91 6.10 11.23 0.45
CA ASN A 91 5.59 12.48 0.99
C ASN A 91 4.63 12.25 2.16
N LEU A 92 4.68 11.04 2.74
CA LEU A 92 3.83 10.62 3.85
C LEU A 92 3.94 11.56 5.06
N ALA A 93 5.13 12.13 5.31
CA ALA A 93 5.34 13.09 6.40
C ALA A 93 4.52 14.37 6.24
N ASN A 94 4.16 14.74 5.00
CA ASN A 94 3.42 15.96 4.70
C ASN A 94 1.91 15.72 4.69
N TYR A 95 1.45 14.58 4.15
CA TYR A 95 0.03 14.34 3.85
C TYR A 95 -0.58 13.11 4.53
N GLY A 96 0.24 12.22 5.09
CA GLY A 96 -0.23 10.93 5.59
C GLY A 96 -0.83 10.05 4.50
N ASN A 97 -1.70 9.13 4.92
CA ASN A 97 -2.37 8.21 4.00
C ASN A 97 -3.57 8.87 3.31
N THR A 98 -3.39 9.18 2.04
CA THR A 98 -4.41 9.79 1.16
C THR A 98 -5.09 8.77 0.23
N SER A 99 -4.99 7.48 0.56
CA SER A 99 -5.59 6.37 -0.18
C SER A 99 -5.20 6.38 -1.67
N ALA A 100 -6.16 6.36 -2.58
CA ALA A 100 -5.93 6.37 -4.03
C ALA A 100 -5.14 7.61 -4.52
N ALA A 101 -5.20 8.74 -3.80
CA ALA A 101 -4.49 9.95 -4.18
C ALA A 101 -2.99 9.91 -3.86
N SER A 102 -2.54 8.93 -3.06
CA SER A 102 -1.15 8.88 -2.58
C SER A 102 -0.10 8.77 -3.67
N ILE A 103 -0.32 7.91 -4.67
CA ILE A 103 0.63 7.71 -5.78
C ILE A 103 0.69 8.96 -6.68
N PRO A 104 -0.43 9.47 -7.23
CA PRO A 104 -0.37 10.63 -8.12
C PRO A 104 0.16 11.89 -7.42
N LEU A 105 -0.16 12.11 -6.13
CA LEU A 105 0.38 13.25 -5.38
C LEU A 105 1.90 13.18 -5.23
N ALA A 106 2.44 12.02 -4.81
CA ALA A 106 3.87 11.85 -4.65
C ALA A 106 4.63 11.91 -5.99
N LEU A 107 4.01 11.40 -7.07
CA LEU A 107 4.59 11.46 -8.42
C LEU A 107 4.66 12.90 -8.96
N ASP A 108 3.59 13.68 -8.79
CA ASP A 108 3.54 15.09 -9.20
C ASP A 108 4.65 15.91 -8.51
N GLU A 109 4.83 15.73 -7.20
CA GLU A 109 5.90 16.40 -6.45
C GLU A 109 7.31 15.94 -6.88
N ALA A 110 7.48 14.66 -7.16
CA ALA A 110 8.74 14.11 -7.64
C ALA A 110 9.13 14.66 -9.03
N GLY A 111 8.15 14.82 -9.93
CA GLY A 111 8.35 15.46 -11.24
C GLY A 111 8.69 16.94 -11.11
N LYS A 112 7.96 17.69 -10.27
CA LYS A 112 8.22 19.13 -10.04
C LYS A 112 9.58 19.41 -9.39
N SER A 113 10.07 18.49 -8.56
CA SER A 113 11.38 18.60 -7.91
C SER A 113 12.55 18.18 -8.81
N ASN A 114 12.28 17.82 -10.08
CA ASN A 114 13.28 17.38 -11.06
C ASN A 114 14.07 16.13 -10.61
N LYS A 115 13.53 15.39 -9.62
CA LYS A 115 14.10 14.12 -9.13
C LYS A 115 13.87 13.00 -10.12
N VAL A 116 12.65 12.92 -10.64
CA VAL A 116 12.26 11.97 -11.69
C VAL A 116 12.24 12.71 -13.01
N LYS A 117 12.97 12.20 -13.99
CA LYS A 117 13.00 12.73 -15.36
C LYS A 117 12.12 11.85 -16.28
N PRO A 118 11.53 12.42 -17.34
CA PRO A 118 10.82 11.65 -18.36
C PRO A 118 11.71 10.65 -19.09
#